data_AF-A0A5J5K9S4-F1
#
_entry.id   AF-A0A5J5K9S4-F1
#
_cell.length_a   1.000
_cell.length_b   1.000
_cell.length_c   1.000
_cell.angle_alpha   90.00
_cell.angle_beta   90.00
_cell.angle_gamma   90.00
#
_symmetry.space_group_name_H-M   'P 1'
#
loop_
_entity.id
_entity.type
_entity.pdbx_description
1 polymer ?
#
loop_
_entity_poly.entity_id
_entity_poly.type
_entity_poly.pdbx_seq_one_letter_code
_entity_poly.pdbx_strand_id
1 'polypeptide(L)'
;MFSSDLLGVGLPAHRERLRVLVDTPAFQRVVIAVIALNAVTLGLETSPELADRHSTAFLVVDRVIIAIFVVEILARISAHGKGFFHDPWNWFDLLIVAAALVPASESLSILRLFRFLRVLRLISVVPGMRRVVSALFTAIPGLTSALVLLLLSLYRPVGQCSGVHAGGEGPRGSAHQGASVPWPSTREQISSWVKPWRERCSHCPLTWVVSAGRCSA
;
A
#
# COMPACT_ATOMS: atom_id res chain seq x y z
N MET A 1 -12.36 42.97 -11.07
CA MET A 1 -11.27 43.35 -11.99
C MET A 1 -10.23 44.22 -11.26
N PHE A 2 -9.74 43.80 -10.09
CA PHE A 2 -8.76 44.54 -9.28
C PHE A 2 -8.35 43.66 -8.08
N SER A 3 -7.61 42.57 -8.31
CA SER A 3 -6.90 41.85 -7.22
C SER A 3 -5.96 40.74 -7.73
N SER A 4 -5.21 41.01 -8.80
CA SER A 4 -4.23 40.06 -9.35
C SER A 4 -2.80 40.63 -9.39
N ASP A 5 -2.62 41.93 -9.23
CA ASP A 5 -1.33 42.62 -9.44
C ASP A 5 -0.55 42.94 -8.16
N LEU A 6 -1.11 42.67 -6.96
CA LEU A 6 -0.55 43.12 -5.67
C LEU A 6 0.30 42.07 -4.92
N LEU A 7 0.45 40.86 -5.46
CA LEU A 7 1.43 39.87 -5.00
C LEU A 7 2.48 39.67 -6.09
N GLY A 8 3.26 40.72 -6.32
CA GLY A 8 4.44 40.76 -7.19
C GLY A 8 5.60 39.89 -6.71
N VAL A 9 5.34 38.66 -6.26
CA VAL A 9 6.33 37.59 -6.25
C VAL A 9 6.18 36.87 -7.57
N GLY A 10 6.67 37.53 -8.64
CA GLY A 10 6.65 37.00 -9.98
C GLY A 10 7.32 35.63 -10.01
N LEU A 11 6.51 34.57 -10.14
CA LEU A 11 7.04 33.33 -10.68
C LEU A 11 7.50 33.68 -12.10
N PRO A 12 8.80 33.60 -12.39
CA PRO A 12 9.35 34.11 -13.64
C PRO A 12 8.65 33.44 -14.82
N ALA A 13 8.42 34.18 -15.91
CA ALA A 13 7.61 33.75 -17.08
C ALA A 13 7.98 32.35 -17.63
N HIS A 14 9.18 31.86 -17.35
CA HIS A 14 9.60 30.49 -17.67
C HIS A 14 8.86 29.41 -16.87
N ARG A 15 8.48 29.64 -15.60
CA ARG A 15 7.77 28.66 -14.77
C ARG A 15 6.34 28.42 -15.28
N GLU A 16 5.67 29.46 -15.74
CA GLU A 16 4.31 29.35 -16.27
C GLU A 16 4.31 28.58 -17.60
N ARG A 17 5.27 28.86 -18.49
CA ARG A 17 5.46 28.10 -19.72
C ARG A 17 5.79 26.63 -19.45
N LEU A 18 6.61 26.36 -18.43
CA LEU A 18 6.94 25.00 -18.02
C LEU A 18 5.74 24.26 -17.43
N ARG A 19 4.89 24.92 -16.64
CA ARG A 19 3.63 24.34 -16.15
C ARG A 19 2.74 23.89 -17.31
N VAL A 20 2.48 24.81 -18.25
CA VAL A 20 1.65 24.51 -19.43
C VAL A 20 2.23 23.32 -20.21
N LEU A 21 3.55 23.26 -20.39
CA LEU A 21 4.20 22.16 -21.10
C LEU A 21 4.08 20.82 -20.35
N VAL A 22 4.34 20.82 -19.03
CA VAL A 22 4.35 19.61 -18.19
C VAL A 22 2.94 19.05 -17.98
N ASP A 23 1.92 19.92 -17.89
CA ASP A 23 0.53 19.52 -17.70
C ASP A 23 -0.16 19.12 -19.01
N THR A 24 0.54 19.21 -20.14
CA THR A 24 0.00 18.82 -21.44
C THR A 24 -0.25 17.30 -21.50
N PRO A 25 -1.42 16.83 -21.99
CA PRO A 25 -1.72 15.40 -22.10
C PRO A 25 -0.78 14.66 -23.08
N ALA A 26 -0.13 15.38 -24.00
CA ALA A 26 0.95 14.83 -24.82
C ALA A 26 2.17 14.45 -23.99
N PHE A 27 2.58 15.32 -23.05
CA PHE A 27 3.70 15.04 -22.14
C PHE A 27 3.40 13.80 -21.28
N GLN A 28 2.20 13.73 -20.70
CA GLN A 28 1.75 12.54 -19.95
C GLN A 28 1.76 11.26 -20.80
N ARG A 29 1.31 11.34 -22.06
CA ARG A 29 1.36 10.19 -23.00
C ARG A 29 2.78 9.73 -23.30
N VAL A 30 3.73 10.65 -23.46
CA VAL A 30 5.14 10.31 -23.66
C VAL A 30 5.69 9.58 -22.43
N VAL A 31 5.41 10.08 -21.23
CA VAL A 31 5.82 9.42 -19.97
C VAL A 31 5.26 8.01 -19.88
N ILE A 32 3.96 7.82 -20.16
CA ILE A 32 3.32 6.50 -20.18
C ILE A 32 3.99 5.58 -21.21
N ALA A 33 4.29 6.09 -22.41
CA ALA A 33 4.95 5.31 -23.45
C ALA A 33 6.35 4.85 -23.03
N VAL A 34 7.13 5.70 -22.35
CA VAL A 34 8.46 5.36 -21.82
C VAL A 34 8.34 4.30 -20.71
N ILE A 35 7.35 4.40 -19.82
CA ILE A 35 7.09 3.38 -18.80
C ILE A 35 6.72 2.04 -19.45
N ALA A 36 5.83 2.06 -20.45
CA ALA A 36 5.42 0.86 -21.17
C ALA A 36 6.59 0.20 -21.89
N LEU A 37 7.44 0.99 -22.55
CA LEU A 37 8.66 0.50 -23.18
C LEU A 37 9.57 -0.17 -22.15
N ASN A 38 9.78 0.45 -20.99
CA ASN A 38 10.57 -0.12 -19.90
C ASN A 38 10.00 -1.46 -19.41
N ALA A 39 8.68 -1.56 -19.29
CA ALA A 39 8.01 -2.79 -18.86
C ALA A 39 8.18 -3.92 -19.88
N VAL A 40 8.13 -3.61 -21.18
CA VAL A 40 8.44 -4.56 -22.25
C VAL A 40 9.90 -5.01 -22.15
N THR A 41 10.83 -4.09 -21.93
CA THR A 41 12.25 -4.41 -21.73
C THR A 41 12.46 -5.37 -20.55
N LEU A 42 11.81 -5.13 -19.42
CA LEU A 42 11.83 -6.03 -18.26
C LEU A 42 11.22 -7.41 -18.56
N GLY A 43 10.15 -7.47 -19.36
CA GLY A 43 9.58 -8.74 -19.83
C GLY A 43 10.55 -9.53 -20.69
N LEU A 44 11.29 -8.85 -21.56
CA LEU A 44 12.32 -9.48 -22.40
C LEU A 44 13.53 -9.97 -21.58
N GLU A 45 13.93 -9.23 -20.54
CA GLU A 45 14.98 -9.66 -19.58
C GLU A 45 14.61 -10.97 -18.84
N THR A 46 13.33 -11.35 -18.78
CA THR A 46 12.91 -12.59 -18.12
C THR A 46 13.31 -13.84 -18.90
N SER A 47 13.51 -13.71 -20.22
CA SER A 47 13.98 -14.82 -21.04
C SER A 47 15.51 -14.96 -20.94
N PRO A 48 16.03 -16.12 -20.51
CA PRO A 48 17.46 -16.29 -20.25
C PRO A 48 18.31 -16.13 -21.52
N GLU A 49 17.78 -16.53 -22.68
CA GLU A 49 18.47 -16.48 -23.98
C GLU A 49 18.72 -15.04 -24.48
N LEU A 50 17.77 -14.13 -24.24
CA LEU A 50 17.90 -12.72 -24.65
C LEU A 50 18.64 -11.90 -23.59
N ALA A 51 18.46 -12.22 -22.31
CA ALA A 51 19.11 -11.56 -21.19
C ALA A 51 20.65 -11.65 -21.28
N ASP A 52 21.19 -12.85 -21.55
CA ASP A 52 22.63 -13.05 -21.61
C ASP A 52 23.27 -12.40 -22.84
N ARG A 53 22.55 -12.38 -23.98
CA ARG A 53 23.04 -11.80 -25.24
C ARG A 53 23.02 -10.26 -25.26
N HIS A 54 22.11 -9.63 -24.53
CA HIS A 54 21.87 -8.17 -24.60
C HIS A 54 21.94 -7.46 -23.25
N SER A 55 22.56 -8.07 -22.24
CA SER A 55 22.67 -7.54 -20.88
C SER A 55 23.15 -6.07 -20.82
N THR A 56 24.17 -5.70 -21.60
CA THR A 56 24.67 -4.31 -21.68
C THR A 56 23.67 -3.34 -22.31
N ALA A 57 22.95 -3.76 -23.35
CA ALA A 57 21.96 -2.93 -24.02
C ALA A 57 20.78 -2.62 -23.07
N PHE A 58 20.32 -3.62 -22.32
CA PHE A 58 19.27 -3.42 -21.32
C PHE A 58 19.70 -2.47 -20.20
N LEU A 59 20.95 -2.56 -19.72
CA LEU A 59 21.49 -1.61 -18.74
C LEU A 59 21.54 -0.17 -19.25
N VAL A 60 21.91 0.04 -20.52
CA VAL A 60 21.95 1.38 -21.12
C VAL A 60 20.54 1.95 -21.28
N VAL A 61 19.60 1.15 -21.79
CA VAL A 61 18.19 1.54 -21.92
C VAL A 61 17.62 1.91 -20.55
N ASP A 62 17.84 1.08 -19.54
CA ASP A 62 17.42 1.31 -18.17
C ASP A 62 17.97 2.65 -17.63
N ARG A 63 19.25 2.93 -17.86
CA ARG A 63 19.91 4.18 -17.45
C ARG A 63 19.30 5.41 -18.13
N VAL A 64 19.05 5.32 -19.45
CA VAL A 64 18.43 6.41 -20.22
C VAL A 64 17.02 6.70 -19.74
N ILE A 65 16.24 5.64 -19.48
CA ILE A 65 14.87 5.75 -18.97
C ILE A 65 14.85 6.45 -17.60
N ILE A 66 15.73 6.07 -16.67
CA ILE A 66 15.87 6.77 -15.37
C ILE A 66 16.23 8.24 -15.60
N ALA A 67 17.18 8.54 -16.48
CA ALA A 67 17.60 9.91 -16.75
C ALA A 67 16.43 10.78 -17.25
N ILE A 68 15.63 10.26 -18.19
CA ILE A 68 14.41 10.94 -18.67
C ILE A 68 13.46 11.22 -17.50
N PHE A 69 13.27 10.24 -16.62
CA PHE A 69 12.39 10.38 -15.46
C PHE A 69 12.88 11.35 -14.39
N VAL A 70 14.19 11.45 -14.21
CA VAL A 70 14.81 12.44 -13.32
C VAL A 70 14.53 13.84 -13.87
N VAL A 71 14.77 14.04 -15.17
CA VAL A 71 14.49 15.31 -15.85
C VAL A 71 13.00 15.68 -15.75
N GLU A 72 12.11 14.71 -15.95
CA GLU A 72 10.66 14.89 -15.80
C GLU A 72 10.27 15.36 -14.39
N ILE A 73 10.76 14.70 -13.34
CA ILE A 73 10.46 15.09 -11.96
C ILE A 73 11.03 16.47 -11.64
N LEU A 74 12.26 16.76 -12.07
CA LEU A 74 12.85 18.08 -11.88
C LEU A 74 12.06 19.17 -12.60
N ALA A 75 11.54 18.89 -13.79
CA ALA A 75 10.65 19.80 -14.51
C ALA A 75 9.33 20.01 -13.74
N ARG A 76 8.71 18.94 -13.22
CA ARG A 76 7.51 19.03 -12.36
C ARG A 76 7.74 19.85 -11.10
N ILE A 77 8.86 19.62 -10.39
CA ILE A 77 9.24 20.37 -9.19
C ILE A 77 9.48 21.84 -9.52
N SER A 78 10.15 22.13 -10.64
CA SER A 78 10.42 23.51 -11.08
C SER A 78 9.14 24.24 -11.49
N ALA A 79 8.19 23.52 -12.08
CA ALA A 79 6.88 24.04 -12.45
C ALA A 79 5.99 24.27 -11.21
N HIS A 80 5.81 23.27 -10.36
CA HIS A 80 4.85 23.31 -9.24
C HIS A 80 5.39 23.91 -7.94
N GLY A 81 6.72 23.99 -7.79
CA GLY A 81 7.37 24.54 -6.60
C GLY A 81 6.93 23.84 -5.32
N LYS A 82 6.51 24.61 -4.30
CA LYS A 82 6.05 24.07 -3.01
C LYS A 82 4.76 23.25 -3.11
N GLY A 83 3.91 23.52 -4.12
CA GLY A 83 2.67 22.77 -4.34
C GLY A 83 2.92 21.30 -4.72
N PHE A 84 4.10 20.99 -5.27
CA PHE A 84 4.50 19.62 -5.60
C PHE A 84 4.45 18.69 -4.37
N PHE A 85 4.91 19.18 -3.22
CA PHE A 85 5.04 18.39 -1.99
C PHE A 85 3.74 18.20 -1.21
N HIS A 86 2.63 18.79 -1.65
CA HIS A 86 1.33 18.61 -1.00
C HIS A 86 0.55 17.42 -1.58
N ASP A 87 0.90 16.94 -2.78
CA ASP A 87 0.29 15.76 -3.38
C ASP A 87 1.05 14.49 -2.96
N PRO A 88 0.39 13.52 -2.28
CA PRO A 88 1.00 12.24 -1.91
C PRO A 88 1.54 11.46 -3.12
N TRP A 89 0.92 11.61 -4.30
CA TRP A 89 1.35 10.92 -5.51
C TRP A 89 2.68 11.45 -6.04
N ASN A 90 2.93 12.75 -5.88
CA ASN A 90 4.19 13.38 -6.25
C ASN A 90 5.34 12.94 -5.33
N TRP A 91 5.05 12.75 -4.04
CA TRP A 91 6.00 12.14 -3.09
C TRP A 91 6.36 10.71 -3.45
N PHE A 92 5.37 9.91 -3.84
CA PHE A 92 5.59 8.53 -4.29
C PHE A 92 6.49 8.47 -5.54
N ASP A 93 6.25 9.35 -6.51
CA ASP A 93 7.09 9.49 -7.70
C ASP A 93 8.54 9.85 -7.35
N LEU A 94 8.72 10.79 -6.40
CA LEU A 94 10.04 11.20 -5.93
C LEU A 94 10.78 10.04 -5.25
N LEU A 95 10.07 9.27 -4.41
CA LEU A 95 10.63 8.09 -3.76
C LEU A 95 11.09 7.03 -4.77
N ILE A 96 10.29 6.76 -5.82
CA ILE A 96 10.67 5.81 -6.87
C ILE A 96 11.93 6.26 -7.60
N VAL A 97 12.00 7.54 -7.98
CA VAL A 97 13.19 8.07 -8.67
C VAL A 97 14.41 8.06 -7.75
N ALA A 98 14.25 8.42 -6.47
CA ALA A 98 15.33 8.34 -5.50
C ALA A 98 15.84 6.89 -5.32
N ALA A 99 14.92 5.92 -5.22
CA ALA A 99 15.27 4.50 -5.14
C ALA A 99 16.00 4.00 -6.39
N ALA A 100 15.67 4.54 -7.58
CA ALA A 100 16.35 4.20 -8.83
C ALA A 100 17.75 4.84 -8.96
N LEU A 101 18.06 5.88 -8.19
CA LEU A 101 19.37 6.54 -8.15
C LEU A 101 20.37 5.85 -7.22
N VAL A 102 19.89 5.00 -6.31
CA VAL A 102 20.76 4.28 -5.37
C VAL A 102 21.72 3.39 -6.16
N PRO A 103 23.05 3.61 -6.02
CA PRO A 103 24.03 2.84 -6.76
C PRO A 103 24.00 1.36 -6.36
N ALA A 104 24.25 0.55 -7.37
CA ALA A 104 24.16 -0.90 -7.42
C ALA A 104 25.18 -1.67 -6.56
N SER A 105 25.70 -1.09 -5.49
CA SER A 105 27.08 -1.42 -5.10
C SER A 105 27.31 -2.79 -4.49
N GLU A 106 26.34 -3.51 -3.88
CA GLU A 106 26.68 -4.81 -3.23
C GLU A 106 25.64 -5.93 -3.28
N SER A 107 24.52 -5.79 -3.99
CA SER A 107 23.51 -6.87 -4.02
C SER A 107 22.76 -6.96 -5.33
N LEU A 108 23.15 -7.94 -6.16
CA LEU A 108 22.45 -8.29 -7.40
C LEU A 108 20.96 -8.58 -7.17
N SER A 109 20.57 -9.00 -5.95
CA SER A 109 19.17 -9.23 -5.56
C SER A 109 18.37 -7.94 -5.34
N ILE A 110 18.93 -6.94 -4.65
CA ILE A 110 18.24 -5.68 -4.36
C ILE A 110 18.08 -4.85 -5.64
N LEU A 111 19.07 -4.93 -6.52
CA LEU A 111 19.01 -4.34 -7.86
C LEU A 111 17.81 -4.80 -8.68
N ARG A 112 17.46 -6.09 -8.54
CA ARG A 112 16.29 -6.65 -9.21
C ARG A 112 14.99 -6.06 -8.65
N LEU A 113 14.92 -5.85 -7.34
CA LEU A 113 13.76 -5.21 -6.69
C LEU A 113 13.61 -3.75 -7.12
N PHE A 114 14.69 -2.96 -7.16
CA PHE A 114 14.64 -1.56 -7.63
C PHE A 114 14.14 -1.45 -9.07
N ARG A 115 14.43 -2.42 -9.94
CA ARG A 115 13.86 -2.48 -11.29
C ARG A 115 12.36 -2.70 -11.26
N PHE A 116 11.86 -3.64 -10.44
CA PHE A 116 10.42 -3.88 -10.29
C PHE A 116 9.67 -2.69 -9.68
N LEU A 117 10.29 -1.95 -8.74
CA LEU A 117 9.69 -0.75 -8.15
C LEU A 117 9.32 0.30 -9.20
N ARG A 118 9.99 0.31 -10.36
CA ARG A 118 9.68 1.24 -11.45
C ARG A 118 8.37 0.89 -12.16
N VAL A 119 7.96 -0.38 -12.17
CA VAL A 119 6.64 -0.80 -12.68
C VAL A 119 5.53 -0.19 -11.83
N LEU A 120 5.78 0.05 -10.54
CA LEU A 120 4.83 0.74 -9.66
C LEU A 120 4.57 2.18 -10.10
N ARG A 121 5.47 2.80 -10.87
CA ARG A 121 5.22 4.13 -11.45
C ARG A 121 4.04 4.12 -12.42
N LEU A 122 3.69 2.98 -13.01
CA LEU A 122 2.47 2.89 -13.82
C LEU A 122 1.22 3.25 -13.00
N ILE A 123 1.21 2.85 -11.71
CA ILE A 123 0.13 3.18 -10.77
C ILE A 123 0.04 4.69 -10.59
N SER A 124 1.18 5.36 -10.43
CA SER A 124 1.22 6.80 -10.23
C SER A 124 1.03 7.58 -11.51
N VAL A 125 1.22 7.05 -12.72
CA VAL A 125 0.97 7.85 -13.94
C VAL A 125 -0.43 7.61 -14.49
N VAL A 126 -1.04 6.44 -14.26
CA VAL A 126 -2.37 6.10 -14.75
C VAL A 126 -3.45 6.54 -13.75
N PRO A 127 -4.30 7.54 -14.06
CA PRO A 127 -5.29 8.07 -13.11
C PRO A 127 -6.34 7.04 -12.67
N GLY A 128 -6.60 6.03 -13.50
CA GLY A 128 -7.48 4.91 -13.15
C GLY A 128 -6.88 4.03 -12.05
N MET A 129 -5.57 3.73 -12.12
CA MET A 129 -4.88 2.93 -11.11
C MET A 129 -4.74 3.68 -9.80
N ARG A 130 -4.46 5.00 -9.84
CA ARG A 130 -4.48 5.86 -8.65
C ARG A 130 -5.79 5.74 -7.88
N ARG A 131 -6.93 5.81 -8.58
CA ARG A 131 -8.26 5.69 -7.95
C ARG A 131 -8.45 4.35 -7.25
N VAL A 132 -8.06 3.26 -7.90
CA VAL A 132 -8.16 1.90 -7.31
C VAL A 132 -7.30 1.79 -6.06
N VAL A 133 -6.06 2.28 -6.12
CA VAL A 133 -5.13 2.22 -5.00
C VAL A 133 -5.56 3.15 -3.86
N SER A 134 -6.07 4.36 -4.15
CA SER A 134 -6.69 5.22 -3.14
C SER A 134 -7.88 4.54 -2.46
N ALA A 135 -8.76 3.88 -3.22
CA ALA A 135 -9.88 3.14 -2.65
C ALA A 135 -9.40 2.00 -1.73
N LEU A 136 -8.33 1.30 -2.12
CA LEU A 136 -7.71 0.29 -1.26
C LEU A 136 -7.20 0.91 0.04
N PHE A 137 -6.48 2.04 -0.03
CA PHE A 137 -6.00 2.76 1.15
C PHE A 137 -7.15 3.24 2.06
N THR A 138 -8.31 3.61 1.50
CA THR A 138 -9.48 3.99 2.33
C THR A 138 -10.08 2.83 3.12
N ALA A 139 -9.86 1.58 2.70
CA ALA A 139 -10.31 0.40 3.44
C ALA A 139 -9.37 0.00 4.59
N ILE A 140 -8.09 0.44 4.55
CA ILE A 140 -7.08 0.08 5.55
C ILE A 140 -7.50 0.45 6.98
N PRO A 141 -8.04 1.65 7.29
CA PRO A 141 -8.47 1.99 8.64
C PRO A 141 -9.49 1.01 9.25
N GLY A 142 -10.42 0.51 8.43
CA GLY A 142 -11.39 -0.51 8.84
C GLY A 142 -10.72 -1.85 9.14
N LEU A 143 -9.81 -2.27 8.25
CA LEU A 143 -9.01 -3.49 8.43
C LEU A 143 -8.09 -3.40 9.66
N THR A 144 -7.46 -2.25 9.90
CA THR A 144 -6.60 -2.04 11.08
C THR A 144 -7.40 -2.13 12.37
N SER A 145 -8.64 -1.65 12.39
CA SER A 145 -9.50 -1.73 13.58
C SER A 145 -9.86 -3.19 13.90
N ALA A 146 -10.25 -3.97 12.88
CA ALA A 146 -10.49 -5.39 13.02
C ALA A 146 -9.23 -6.17 13.43
N LEU A 147 -8.08 -5.84 12.82
CA LEU A 147 -6.79 -6.45 13.14
C LEU A 147 -6.36 -6.16 14.58
N VAL A 148 -6.54 -4.92 15.07
CA VAL A 148 -6.23 -4.55 16.46
C VAL A 148 -7.12 -5.32 17.44
N LEU A 149 -8.43 -5.45 17.17
CA LEU A 149 -9.33 -6.25 18.02
C LEU A 149 -8.93 -7.73 18.04
N LEU A 150 -8.58 -8.28 16.86
CA LEU A 150 -8.08 -9.65 16.75
C LEU A 150 -6.80 -9.83 17.57
N LEU A 151 -5.81 -8.96 17.38
CA LEU A 151 -4.54 -9.01 18.12
C LEU A 151 -4.76 -8.82 19.63
N LEU A 152 -5.65 -7.92 20.05
CA LEU A 152 -5.98 -7.73 21.47
C LEU A 152 -6.61 -8.98 22.09
N SER A 153 -7.46 -9.67 21.34
CA SER A 153 -8.09 -10.92 21.79
C SER A 153 -7.07 -12.06 21.97
N LEU A 154 -6.01 -12.05 21.15
CA LEU A 154 -4.90 -13.02 21.19
C LEU A 154 -3.79 -12.61 22.17
N TYR A 155 -3.64 -11.32 22.44
CA TYR A 155 -2.62 -10.76 23.33
C TYR A 155 -2.86 -11.09 24.80
N ARG A 156 -4.09 -11.45 25.20
CA ARG A 156 -4.35 -11.86 26.58
C ARG A 156 -3.50 -13.10 26.88
N PRO A 157 -2.53 -13.05 27.81
CA PRO A 157 -1.70 -14.20 28.09
C PRO A 157 -2.61 -15.36 28.52
N VAL A 158 -2.52 -16.46 27.79
CA VAL A 158 -3.16 -17.75 28.07
C VAL A 158 -2.54 -18.33 29.36
N GLY A 159 -2.80 -17.66 30.48
CA GLY A 159 -2.21 -17.94 31.78
C GLY A 159 -3.05 -17.48 32.96
N GLN A 160 -4.15 -16.75 32.73
CA GLN A 160 -5.07 -16.31 33.79
C GLN A 160 -6.52 -16.77 33.54
N CYS A 161 -6.70 -18.04 33.21
CA CYS A 161 -7.97 -18.76 33.42
C CYS A 161 -7.67 -20.10 34.11
N SER A 162 -7.01 -20.04 35.25
CA SER A 162 -6.95 -21.14 36.22
C SER A 162 -6.98 -20.48 37.59
N GLY A 163 -8.16 -20.41 38.20
CA GLY A 163 -8.31 -19.73 39.49
C GLY A 163 -9.72 -19.26 39.87
N VAL A 164 -10.78 -19.83 39.30
CA VAL A 164 -12.12 -19.78 39.89
C VAL A 164 -12.63 -21.21 39.87
N HIS A 165 -13.08 -21.69 41.03
CA HIS A 165 -13.42 -23.07 41.41
C HIS A 165 -12.29 -23.87 42.07
N ALA A 166 -12.05 -23.56 43.34
CA ALA A 166 -11.69 -24.59 44.32
C ALA A 166 -12.17 -24.16 45.72
N GLY A 167 -13.48 -24.26 45.93
CA GLY A 167 -14.04 -24.53 47.25
C GLY A 167 -14.24 -26.05 47.35
N GLY A 168 -13.60 -26.69 48.33
CA GLY A 168 -13.77 -28.12 48.62
C GLY A 168 -12.46 -28.81 49.02
N GLU A 169 -12.35 -29.12 50.30
CA GLU A 169 -11.28 -29.93 50.90
C GLU A 169 -11.31 -31.38 50.35
N GLY A 170 -10.13 -31.95 50.02
CA GLY A 170 -9.97 -33.38 49.68
C GLY A 170 -8.49 -33.74 49.44
N PRO A 171 -7.99 -34.93 49.87
CA PRO A 171 -6.61 -35.10 50.32
C PRO A 171 -5.58 -35.56 49.27
N ARG A 172 -4.31 -35.35 49.66
CA ARG A 172 -3.03 -35.68 49.01
C ARG A 172 -3.01 -36.93 48.12
N GLY A 173 -2.55 -36.75 46.88
CA GLY A 173 -2.08 -37.82 45.99
C GLY A 173 -1.38 -37.28 44.73
N SER A 174 -0.06 -37.49 44.67
CA SER A 174 0.82 -37.51 43.49
C SER A 174 0.83 -36.33 42.50
N ALA A 175 1.88 -35.52 42.61
CA ALA A 175 2.37 -34.62 41.58
C ALA A 175 2.96 -35.42 40.41
N HIS A 176 2.33 -35.39 39.23
CA HIS A 176 3.01 -35.71 37.98
C HIS A 176 2.47 -34.88 36.80
N GLN A 177 3.44 -34.41 36.01
CA GLN A 177 3.37 -34.03 34.60
C GLN A 177 2.80 -32.66 34.24
N GLY A 178 3.68 -31.85 33.63
CA GLY A 178 3.37 -30.57 33.03
C GLY A 178 2.36 -30.73 31.89
N ALA A 179 1.09 -30.65 32.26
CA ALA A 179 0.01 -30.48 31.32
C ALA A 179 0.18 -29.10 30.69
N SER A 180 0.75 -29.07 29.48
CA SER A 180 0.47 -28.01 28.52
C SER A 180 -1.05 -27.92 28.42
N VAL A 181 -1.63 -26.87 29.03
CA VAL A 181 -3.04 -26.54 28.89
C VAL A 181 -3.37 -26.61 27.40
N PRO A 182 -4.31 -27.49 26.95
CA PRO A 182 -4.70 -27.49 25.56
C PRO A 182 -5.39 -26.16 25.31
N TRP A 183 -4.72 -25.26 24.60
CA TRP A 183 -5.39 -24.10 24.05
C TRP A 183 -6.53 -24.63 23.16
N PRO A 184 -7.74 -24.07 23.25
CA PRO A 184 -8.81 -24.45 22.35
C PRO A 184 -8.28 -24.29 20.93
N SER A 185 -8.38 -25.34 20.11
CA SER A 185 -7.89 -25.25 18.74
C SER A 185 -8.52 -24.02 18.06
N THR A 186 -7.86 -23.38 17.10
CA THR A 186 -8.38 -22.17 16.42
C THR A 186 -9.82 -22.37 15.95
N ARG A 187 -10.16 -23.62 15.61
CA ARG A 187 -11.50 -24.10 15.27
C ARG A 187 -12.53 -23.96 16.40
N GLU A 188 -12.19 -24.33 17.63
CA GLU A 188 -13.08 -24.25 18.79
C GLU A 188 -13.35 -22.81 19.21
N GLN A 189 -12.32 -21.97 19.17
CA GLN A 189 -12.45 -20.55 19.47
C GLN A 189 -13.33 -19.85 18.43
N ILE A 190 -13.14 -20.10 17.13
CA ILE A 190 -14.05 -19.59 16.09
C ILE A 190 -15.48 -20.09 16.31
N SER A 191 -15.66 -21.35 16.71
CA SER A 191 -17.00 -21.91 16.92
C SER A 191 -17.77 -21.24 18.06
N SER A 192 -17.09 -20.79 19.12
CA SER A 192 -17.75 -20.13 20.26
C SER A 192 -18.25 -18.72 19.91
N TRP A 193 -17.58 -18.01 19.00
CA TRP A 193 -18.06 -16.73 18.47
C TRP A 193 -19.18 -16.92 17.43
N VAL A 194 -19.13 -17.98 16.63
CA VAL A 194 -20.10 -18.25 15.56
C VAL A 194 -21.43 -18.80 16.10
N LYS A 195 -21.41 -19.59 17.18
CA LYS A 195 -22.63 -20.22 17.74
C LYS A 195 -23.71 -19.21 18.15
N PRO A 196 -23.43 -18.14 18.92
CA PRO A 196 -24.43 -17.13 19.27
C PRO A 196 -25.04 -16.43 18.06
N TRP A 197 -24.23 -16.19 17.02
CA TRP A 197 -24.70 -15.61 15.76
C TRP A 197 -25.59 -16.57 14.98
N ARG A 198 -25.19 -17.85 14.87
CA ARG A 198 -25.97 -18.89 14.21
C ARG A 198 -27.33 -19.06 14.88
N GLU A 199 -27.35 -19.14 16.21
CA GLU A 199 -28.58 -19.27 17.00
C GLU A 199 -29.50 -18.06 16.83
N ARG A 200 -28.94 -16.85 16.80
CA ARG A 200 -29.70 -15.61 16.58
C ARG A 200 -30.26 -15.50 15.15
N CYS A 201 -29.54 -15.97 14.14
CA CYS A 201 -30.02 -16.03 12.75
C CYS A 201 -31.08 -17.12 12.53
N SER A 202 -31.02 -18.25 13.26
CA SER A 202 -32.04 -19.31 13.15
C SER A 202 -33.39 -18.94 13.76
N HIS A 203 -33.44 -18.01 14.73
CA HIS A 203 -34.68 -17.60 15.39
C HIS A 203 -35.39 -16.40 14.74
N CYS A 204 -34.78 -15.70 13.78
CA CYS A 204 -35.40 -14.58 13.07
C CYS A 204 -34.81 -14.41 11.65
N PRO A 205 -35.40 -15.02 10.61
CA PRO A 205 -34.87 -14.90 9.25
C PRO A 205 -35.18 -13.54 8.57
N LEU A 206 -36.16 -12.76 9.07
CA LEU A 206 -36.76 -11.65 8.30
C LEU A 206 -36.96 -10.31 9.05
N THR A 207 -36.59 -10.18 10.33
CA THR A 207 -36.87 -8.93 11.10
C THR A 207 -35.87 -7.80 10.86
N TRP A 208 -34.67 -8.08 10.35
CA TRP A 208 -33.63 -7.06 10.11
C TRP A 208 -33.98 -6.06 9.00
N VAL A 209 -34.78 -6.47 7.99
CA VAL A 209 -35.19 -5.56 6.91
C VAL A 209 -36.25 -4.55 7.38
N VAL A 210 -36.99 -4.85 8.46
CA VAL A 210 -38.10 -4.01 8.93
C VAL A 210 -37.72 -3.10 10.11
N SER A 211 -36.69 -3.42 10.91
CA SER A 211 -36.34 -2.64 12.10
C SER A 211 -35.30 -1.53 11.88
N ALA A 212 -34.58 -1.50 10.74
CA ALA A 212 -33.70 -0.38 10.39
C ALA A 212 -34.45 0.90 9.97
N GLY A 213 -35.78 0.85 9.83
CA GLY A 213 -36.63 1.97 9.42
C GLY A 213 -37.38 2.69 10.56
N ARG A 214 -37.14 2.36 11.84
CA ARG A 214 -37.77 3.05 12.97
C ARG A 214 -36.75 3.40 14.06
N CYS A 215 -35.95 4.41 13.75
CA CYS A 215 -35.35 5.29 14.74
C CYS A 215 -35.54 6.72 14.25
N SER A 216 -36.73 7.25 14.50
CA SER A 216 -37.07 8.66 14.33
C SER A 216 -38.11 9.03 15.39
N ALA A 217 -37.79 10.07 16.15
CA ALA A 217 -38.48 10.68 17.31
C ALA A 217 -38.17 10.03 18.67
#